data_AF-A0A969MQI4-F1
#
_entry.id   AF-A0A969MQI4-F1
#
_cell.length_a   1.000
_cell.length_b   1.000
_cell.length_c   1.000
_cell.angle_alpha   90.00
_cell.angle_beta   90.00
_cell.angle_gamma   90.00
#
_symmetry.space_group_name_H-M   'P 1'
#
loop_
_entity.id
_entity.type
_entity.pdbx_description
1 polymer ?
#
loop_
_entity_poly.entity_id
_entity_poly.type
_entity_poly.pdbx_seq_one_letter_code
_entity_poly.pdbx_strand_id
1 'polypeptide(L)'
;MSNSYKIRSTKIGNSAGFRLPADFYREHPQFNNASGWIEVLSPDTAIVKIIPDVVDDDSEEDSLMMRLFLDFAIAEALKDNTLQPYTAEMSKTARELIEGVELESDSPR
;
A
#
# COMPACT_ATOMS: atom_id res chain seq x y z
N MET A 1 -2.25 10.97 -16.98
CA MET A 1 -3.34 11.45 -17.86
C MET A 1 -4.67 11.10 -17.18
N SER A 2 -5.65 12.01 -17.16
CA SER A 2 -6.94 11.75 -16.50
C SER A 2 -7.81 10.89 -17.41
N ASN A 3 -7.92 9.59 -17.11
CA ASN A 3 -8.85 8.70 -17.80
C ASN A 3 -10.25 8.92 -17.25
N SER A 4 -11.16 9.36 -18.12
CA SER A 4 -12.56 9.64 -17.78
C SER A 4 -13.43 8.48 -18.26
N TYR A 5 -14.19 7.85 -17.36
CA TYR A 5 -15.05 6.73 -17.70
C TYR A 5 -16.52 7.17 -17.72
N LYS A 6 -17.20 6.95 -18.86
CA LYS A 6 -18.63 7.24 -18.96
C LYS A 6 -19.43 6.15 -18.26
N ILE A 7 -20.09 6.51 -17.16
CA ILE A 7 -20.98 5.63 -16.41
C ILE A 7 -22.44 5.84 -16.80
N ARG A 8 -23.27 4.83 -16.60
CA ARG A 8 -24.74 4.93 -16.75
C ARG A 8 -25.42 4.40 -15.51
N SER A 9 -26.56 5.02 -15.18
CA SER A 9 -27.47 4.48 -14.18
C SER A 9 -28.03 3.16 -14.66
N THR A 10 -28.11 2.19 -13.76
CA THR A 10 -28.67 0.86 -13.98
C THR A 10 -29.43 0.42 -12.73
N LYS A 11 -30.37 -0.50 -12.92
CA LYS A 11 -31.02 -1.21 -11.82
C LYS A 11 -30.17 -2.40 -11.41
N ILE A 12 -29.91 -2.55 -10.11
CA ILE A 12 -29.16 -3.64 -9.50
C ILE A 12 -30.05 -4.25 -8.42
N GLY A 13 -30.72 -5.37 -8.72
CA GLY A 13 -31.69 -5.99 -7.82
C GLY A 13 -32.85 -5.04 -7.48
N ASN A 14 -33.01 -4.72 -6.20
CA ASN A 14 -34.02 -3.77 -5.70
C ASN A 14 -33.55 -2.30 -5.67
N SER A 15 -32.31 -2.04 -6.07
CA SER A 15 -31.66 -0.73 -5.93
C SER A 15 -31.30 -0.13 -7.29
N ALA A 16 -31.06 1.18 -7.31
CA ALA A 16 -30.47 1.88 -8.44
C ALA A 16 -28.98 2.11 -8.16
N GLY A 17 -28.14 2.01 -9.18
CA GLY A 17 -26.70 2.23 -9.05
C GLY A 17 -26.07 2.65 -10.37
N PHE A 18 -24.75 2.84 -10.35
CA PHE A 18 -23.96 3.12 -11.54
C PHE A 18 -23.11 1.91 -11.90
N ARG A 19 -23.08 1.53 -13.18
CA ARG A 19 -22.19 0.47 -13.67
C ARG A 19 -20.90 1.09 -14.21
N LEU A 20 -19.77 0.67 -13.66
CA LEU A 20 -18.45 0.97 -14.22
C LEU A 20 -18.18 0.09 -15.45
N PRO A 21 -17.57 0.63 -16.53
CA PRO A 21 -17.26 -0.13 -17.74
C PRO A 21 -16.18 -1.20 -17.48
N ALA A 22 -16.18 -2.27 -18.27
CA ALA A 22 -15.22 -3.38 -18.11
C ALA A 22 -13.76 -2.92 -18.27
N ASP A 23 -13.52 -1.89 -19.10
CA ASP A 23 -12.18 -1.35 -19.32
C ASP A 23 -11.59 -0.72 -18.06
N PHE A 24 -12.43 -0.13 -17.19
CA PHE A 24 -11.99 0.38 -15.88
C PHE A 24 -11.36 -0.72 -15.02
N TYR A 25 -12.00 -1.89 -14.93
CA TYR A 25 -11.48 -3.01 -14.14
C TYR A 25 -10.28 -3.70 -14.79
N ARG A 26 -10.12 -3.55 -16.10
CA ARG A 26 -8.94 -4.05 -16.81
C ARG A 26 -7.71 -3.20 -16.52
N GLU A 27 -7.89 -1.88 -16.46
CA GLU A 27 -6.83 -0.92 -16.10
C GLU A 27 -6.58 -0.87 -14.58
N HIS A 28 -7.61 -1.16 -13.78
CA HIS A 28 -7.55 -1.10 -12.32
C HIS A 28 -8.15 -2.38 -11.68
N PRO A 29 -7.46 -3.53 -11.80
CA PRO A 29 -7.94 -4.81 -11.29
C PRO A 29 -8.11 -4.84 -9.77
N GLN A 30 -7.40 -4.00 -9.02
CA GLN A 30 -7.50 -3.88 -7.56
C GLN A 30 -8.88 -3.42 -7.07
N PHE A 31 -9.72 -2.88 -7.95
CA PHE A 31 -11.08 -2.45 -7.61
C PHE A 31 -12.13 -3.52 -7.91
N ASN A 32 -11.73 -4.70 -8.37
CA ASN A 32 -12.66 -5.80 -8.62
C ASN A 32 -13.22 -6.32 -7.28
N ASN A 33 -14.54 -6.49 -7.19
CA ASN A 33 -15.27 -6.84 -5.96
C ASN A 33 -15.06 -5.88 -4.76
N ALA A 34 -14.42 -4.73 -4.97
CA ALA A 34 -14.12 -3.79 -3.91
C ALA A 34 -15.38 -3.15 -3.31
N SER A 35 -15.34 -2.92 -2.00
CA SER A 35 -16.34 -2.13 -1.28
C SER A 35 -16.02 -0.64 -1.39
N GLY A 36 -16.97 0.24 -1.06
CA GLY A 36 -16.71 1.68 -1.10
C GLY A 36 -17.86 2.52 -0.58
N TRP A 37 -17.64 3.83 -0.53
CA TRP A 37 -18.66 4.81 -0.18
C TRP A 37 -18.66 5.99 -1.13
N ILE A 38 -19.77 6.71 -1.14
CA ILE A 38 -20.00 7.88 -1.98
C ILE A 38 -20.18 9.09 -1.07
N GLU A 39 -19.42 10.14 -1.32
CA GLU A 39 -19.53 11.42 -0.64
C GLU A 39 -20.04 12.47 -1.64
N VAL A 40 -21.10 13.20 -1.27
CA VAL A 40 -21.70 14.22 -2.14
C VAL A 40 -21.09 15.58 -1.79
N LEU A 41 -20.42 16.20 -2.76
CA LEU A 41 -19.78 17.51 -2.58
C LEU A 41 -20.69 18.67 -3.01
N SER A 42 -21.48 18.48 -4.06
CA SER A 42 -22.41 19.47 -4.62
C SER A 42 -23.62 18.77 -5.27
N PRO A 43 -24.66 19.49 -5.72
CA PRO A 43 -25.85 18.88 -6.33
C PRO A 43 -25.56 18.00 -7.56
N ASP A 44 -24.46 18.24 -8.25
CA ASP A 44 -24.04 17.57 -9.48
C ASP A 44 -22.72 16.79 -9.34
N THR A 45 -22.08 16.82 -8.16
CA THR A 45 -20.76 16.24 -7.95
C THR A 45 -20.72 15.37 -6.71
N ALA A 46 -20.27 14.14 -6.90
CA ALA A 46 -19.96 13.21 -5.82
C ALA A 46 -18.60 12.55 -6.07
N ILE A 47 -17.90 12.23 -4.99
CA ILE A 47 -16.67 11.44 -5.00
C ILE A 47 -16.99 10.02 -4.57
N VAL A 48 -16.49 9.05 -5.32
CA VAL A 48 -16.53 7.64 -4.95
C VAL A 48 -15.17 7.25 -4.41
N LYS A 49 -15.13 6.78 -3.16
CA LYS A 49 -13.95 6.16 -2.57
C LYS A 49 -14.11 4.65 -2.59
N ILE A 50 -13.25 3.99 -3.35
CA ILE A 50 -13.20 2.54 -3.47
C ILE A 50 -12.12 2.03 -2.51
N ILE A 51 -12.47 1.04 -1.69
CA ILE A 51 -11.56 0.31 -0.82
C ILE A 51 -11.33 -1.05 -1.47
N PRO A 52 -10.15 -1.27 -2.08
CA PRO A 52 -9.75 -2.59 -2.54
C PRO A 52 -9.98 -3.62 -1.43
N ASP A 53 -10.65 -4.73 -1.75
CA ASP A 53 -10.50 -5.92 -0.92
C ASP A 53 -9.06 -6.36 -1.11
N VAL A 54 -8.24 -6.11 -0.11
CA VAL A 54 -6.81 -6.40 -0.16
C VAL A 54 -6.68 -7.92 -0.31
N VAL A 55 -6.38 -8.39 -1.52
CA VAL A 55 -5.73 -9.69 -1.69
C VAL A 55 -4.25 -9.38 -1.67
N ASP A 56 -3.76 -9.09 -0.46
CA ASP A 56 -2.36 -8.77 -0.21
C ASP A 56 -1.57 -10.05 0.04
N ASP A 57 -1.60 -10.96 -0.93
CA ASP A 57 -0.83 -12.21 -0.81
C ASP A 57 0.67 -11.88 -0.80
N ASP A 58 1.09 -10.87 -1.58
CA ASP A 58 2.50 -10.49 -1.70
C ASP A 58 3.04 -9.70 -0.48
N SER A 59 2.29 -8.75 0.12
CA SER A 59 2.82 -8.03 1.29
C SER A 59 2.73 -8.80 2.60
N GLU A 60 1.76 -9.71 2.74
CA GLU A 60 1.70 -10.60 3.90
C GLU A 60 2.85 -11.61 3.87
N GLU A 61 3.17 -12.18 2.69
CA GLU A 61 4.33 -13.06 2.51
C GLU A 61 5.67 -12.33 2.74
N ASP A 62 5.85 -11.12 2.19
CA ASP A 62 7.06 -10.31 2.42
C ASP A 62 7.20 -9.91 3.89
N SER A 63 6.08 -9.55 4.54
CA SER A 63 6.05 -9.26 5.97
C SER A 63 6.39 -10.49 6.82
N LEU A 64 5.92 -11.68 6.42
CA LEU A 64 6.21 -12.94 7.09
C LEU A 64 7.69 -13.34 6.93
N MET A 65 8.23 -13.26 5.72
CA MET A 65 9.64 -13.55 5.47
C MET A 65 10.57 -12.59 6.22
N MET A 66 10.22 -11.30 6.27
CA MET A 66 10.96 -10.33 7.08
C MET A 66 10.92 -10.68 8.57
N ARG A 67 9.75 -11.08 9.11
CA ARG A 67 9.62 -11.51 10.51
C ARG A 67 10.47 -12.75 10.81
N LEU A 68 10.39 -13.78 9.95
CA LEU A 68 11.17 -15.01 10.12
C LEU A 68 12.68 -14.73 10.05
N PHE A 69 13.11 -13.83 9.17
CA PHE A 69 14.51 -13.41 9.08
C PHE A 69 14.98 -12.69 10.35
N LEU A 70 14.18 -11.76 10.89
CA LEU A 70 14.51 -11.05 12.14
C LEU A 70 14.55 -12.00 13.34
N ASP A 71 13.61 -12.93 13.45
CA ASP A 71 13.59 -13.93 14.52
C ASP A 71 14.83 -14.83 14.44
N PHE A 72 15.24 -15.24 13.23
CA PHE A 72 16.47 -15.98 13.01
C PHE A 72 17.71 -15.16 13.41
N ALA A 73 17.81 -13.90 12.98
CA ALA A 73 18.94 -13.03 13.29
C ALA A 73 19.08 -12.80 14.80
N ILE A 74 17.97 -12.63 15.52
CA ILE A 74 17.96 -12.50 16.98
C ILE A 74 18.39 -13.82 17.64
N ALA A 75 17.84 -14.95 17.19
CA ALA A 75 18.19 -16.26 17.73
C ALA A 75 19.68 -16.61 17.54
N GLU A 76 20.26 -16.22 16.41
CA GLU A 76 21.69 -16.39 16.14
C GLU A 76 22.54 -15.41 16.96
N ALA A 77 22.08 -14.16 17.10
CA ALA A 77 22.74 -13.17 17.92
C ALA A 77 22.81 -13.57 19.40
N LEU A 78 21.77 -14.23 19.92
CA LEU A 78 21.76 -14.73 21.30
C LEU A 78 22.73 -15.91 21.53
N LYS A 79 23.18 -16.60 20.48
CA LYS A 79 24.17 -17.69 20.58
C LYS A 79 25.61 -17.17 20.59
N ASP A 80 25.85 -16.03 19.94
CA ASP A 80 27.18 -15.45 19.82
C ASP A 80 27.44 -14.40 20.91
N ASN A 81 28.14 -14.81 21.97
CA ASN A 81 28.55 -13.94 23.07
C ASN A 81 29.58 -12.86 22.69
N THR A 82 30.02 -12.80 21.42
CA THR A 82 30.94 -11.76 20.93
C THR A 82 30.22 -10.52 20.42
N LEU A 83 28.89 -10.56 20.28
CA LEU A 83 28.12 -9.42 19.81
C LEU A 83 28.12 -8.28 20.83
N GLN A 84 28.50 -7.10 20.35
CA GLN A 84 28.53 -5.90 21.15
C GLN A 84 27.20 -5.15 21.02
N PRO A 85 26.64 -4.62 22.13
CA PRO A 85 25.45 -3.80 22.07
C PRO A 85 25.64 -2.61 21.14
N TYR A 86 24.66 -2.37 20.27
CA TYR A 86 24.68 -1.19 19.41
C TYR A 86 24.48 0.07 20.26
N THR A 87 25.52 0.89 20.39
CA THR A 87 25.52 2.05 21.29
C THR A 87 25.06 3.34 20.60
N ALA A 88 24.67 4.33 21.40
CA ALA A 88 24.28 5.65 20.92
C ALA A 88 25.41 6.35 20.14
N GLU A 89 26.68 6.14 20.54
CA GLU A 89 27.84 6.70 19.84
C GLU A 89 28.01 6.08 18.45
N MET A 90 27.87 4.75 18.32
CA MET A 90 27.89 4.07 17.01
C MET A 90 26.77 4.57 16.10
N SER A 91 25.60 4.83 16.68
CA SER A 91 24.45 5.41 15.97
C SER A 91 24.72 6.83 15.49
N LYS A 92 25.41 7.64 16.29
CA LYS A 92 25.81 8.99 15.92
C LYS A 92 26.83 8.96 14.76
N THR A 93 27.88 8.15 14.86
CA THR A 93 28.86 7.97 13.78
C THR A 93 28.20 7.51 12.49
N ALA A 94 27.28 6.55 12.55
CA ALA A 94 26.56 6.08 11.37
C ALA A 94 25.72 7.18 10.70
N ARG A 95 25.05 8.03 11.50
CA ARG A 95 24.28 9.17 10.99
C ARG A 95 25.14 10.24 10.35
N GLU A 96 26.30 10.54 10.94
CA GLU A 96 27.27 11.49 10.39
C GLU A 96 27.84 11.00 9.04
N LEU A 97 28.05 9.69 8.90
CA LEU A 97 28.55 9.09 7.64
C LEU A 97 27.56 9.17 6.47
N ILE A 98 26.26 9.22 6.76
CA ILE A 98 25.20 9.32 5.75
C ILE A 98 24.63 10.73 5.62
N GLU A 99 25.19 11.69 6.37
CA GLU A 99 24.75 13.08 6.34
C GLU A 99 25.05 13.70 4.97
N GLY A 100 24.02 14.26 4.33
CA GLY A 100 24.13 14.84 2.99
C GLY A 100 23.97 13.85 1.83
N VAL A 101 23.68 12.58 2.11
CA VAL A 101 23.26 11.63 1.07
C VAL A 101 21.80 11.93 0.71
N GLU A 102 21.58 12.55 -0.44
CA GLU A 102 20.25 12.67 -1.04
C GLU A 102 19.86 11.31 -1.62
N LEU A 103 18.94 10.62 -0.95
CA LEU A 103 18.30 9.44 -1.54
C LEU A 103 17.39 9.96 -2.66
N GLU A 104 17.57 9.46 -3.88
CA GLU A 104 16.59 9.68 -4.93
C GLU A 104 15.24 9.17 -4.39
N SER A 105 14.34 10.12 -4.09
CA SER A 105 12.97 9.78 -3.78
C SER A 105 12.45 9.02 -4.98
N ASP A 106 12.06 7.76 -4.77
CA ASP A 106 11.43 6.94 -5.78
C ASP A 106 10.13 7.65 -6.20
N SER A 107 10.27 8.55 -7.20
CA SER A 107 9.16 9.29 -7.77
C SER A 107 8.38 8.27 -8.57
N PRO A 108 7.11 8.00 -8.23
CA PRO A 108 6.31 7.10 -9.03
C PRO A 108 6.16 7.74 -10.41
N ARG A 109 6.80 7.12 -11.41
CA ARG A 109 6.50 7.35 -12.83
C ARG A 109 5.34 6.46 -13.25
#